data_AF-A0AAU9VIS4-F1
#
_entry.id   AF-A0AAU9VIS4-F1
#
_cell.length_a   1.000
_cell.length_b   1.000
_cell.length_c   1.000
_cell.angle_alpha   90.00
_cell.angle_beta   90.00
_cell.angle_gamma   90.00
#
_symmetry.space_group_name_H-M   'P 1'
#
loop_
_entity.id
_entity.type
_entity.pdbx_description
1 polymer ?
#
loop_
_entity_poly.entity_id
_entity_poly.type
_entity_poly.pdbx_seq_one_letter_code
_entity_poly.pdbx_strand_id
1 'polypeptide(L)'
;MKISICALDLKKVIYSDHSTMNSTYRLMKEYRNRLKSEGFKSIDSRTLPKDWVLEQLKNDFNFSENEIEQINMRLESLEKNSK
;
A
#
# COMPACT_ATOMS: atom_id res chain seq x y z
N MET A 1 1.39 -15.58 -1.01
CA MET A 1 0.89 -14.24 -1.37
C MET A 1 0.14 -13.68 -0.19
N LYS A 2 0.73 -12.67 0.43
CA LYS A 2 0.13 -11.80 1.41
C LYS A 2 -0.82 -10.91 0.62
N ILE A 3 -2.12 -11.15 0.78
CA ILE A 3 -3.18 -10.43 0.06
C ILE A 3 -3.28 -8.97 0.58
N SER A 4 -2.51 -8.62 1.61
CA SER A 4 -2.61 -7.35 2.32
C SER A 4 -1.25 -6.71 2.57
N ILE A 5 -1.17 -5.39 2.47
CA ILE A 5 0.01 -4.59 2.77
C ILE A 5 -0.19 -3.75 4.03
N CYS A 6 0.89 -3.49 4.76
CA CYS A 6 0.90 -2.57 5.90
C CYS A 6 1.62 -1.25 5.58
N ALA A 7 1.57 -0.28 6.50
CA ALA A 7 2.22 1.01 6.32
C ALA A 7 3.74 0.89 6.12
N LEU A 8 4.40 -0.10 6.73
CA LEU A 8 5.83 -0.34 6.53
C LEU A 8 6.14 -0.84 5.11
N ASP A 9 5.34 -1.78 4.61
CA ASP A 9 5.48 -2.32 3.25
C ASP A 9 5.29 -1.19 2.24
N LEU A 10 4.24 -0.38 2.44
CA LEU A 10 3.95 0.78 1.61
C LEU A 10 5.09 1.80 1.65
N LYS A 11 5.63 2.14 2.84
CA LYS A 11 6.76 3.07 2.96
C LYS A 11 7.94 2.62 2.09
N LYS A 12 8.31 1.34 2.17
CA LYS A 12 9.47 0.81 1.43
C LYS A 12 9.32 0.89 -0.10
N VAL A 13 8.09 0.94 -0.62
CA VAL A 13 7.86 0.88 -2.07
C VAL A 13 7.54 2.23 -2.72
N ILE A 14 6.85 3.13 -2.02
CA ILE A 14 6.50 4.47 -2.56
C ILE A 14 7.35 5.60 -1.99
N TYR A 15 8.02 5.40 -0.84
CA TYR A 15 8.79 6.45 -0.19
C TYR A 15 10.27 6.05 -0.10
N SER A 16 11.17 7.03 -0.19
CA SER A 16 12.59 6.78 0.09
C SER A 16 12.81 6.46 1.56
N ASP A 17 13.90 5.78 1.92
CA ASP A 17 14.23 5.45 3.32
C ASP A 17 14.21 6.69 4.24
N HIS A 18 14.54 7.86 3.68
CA HIS A 18 14.59 9.15 4.36
C HIS A 18 13.23 9.81 4.62
N SER A 19 12.14 9.24 4.10
CA SER A 19 10.79 9.77 4.29
C SER A 19 10.28 9.48 5.70
N THR A 20 9.56 10.43 6.30
CA THR A 20 8.99 10.23 7.64
C THR A 20 7.83 9.22 7.59
N MET A 21 7.75 8.34 8.60
CA MET A 21 6.68 7.34 8.70
C MET A 21 5.29 7.98 8.81
N ASN A 22 5.23 9.24 9.26
CA ASN A 22 4.00 9.97 9.51
C ASN A 22 3.19 10.19 8.22
N SER A 23 3.86 10.48 7.10
CA SER A 23 3.21 10.63 5.79
C SER A 23 2.58 9.31 5.33
N THR A 24 3.27 8.19 5.53
CA THR A 24 2.75 6.87 5.14
C THR A 24 1.58 6.42 6.02
N TYR A 25 1.61 6.71 7.33
CA TYR A 25 0.47 6.45 8.21
C TYR A 25 -0.73 7.30 7.84
N ARG A 26 -0.52 8.57 7.47
CA ARG A 26 -1.60 9.46 7.00
C ARG A 26 -2.25 8.88 5.74
N LEU A 27 -1.45 8.50 4.75
CA LEU A 27 -1.93 7.89 3.51
C LEU A 27 -2.72 6.58 3.78
N MET A 28 -2.17 5.67 4.58
CA MET A 28 -2.86 4.42 4.95
C MET A 28 -4.17 4.67 5.71
N LYS A 29 -4.23 5.72 6.55
CA LYS A 29 -5.46 6.10 7.26
C LYS A 29 -6.52 6.61 6.28
N GLU A 30 -6.13 7.42 5.30
CA GLU A 30 -7.03 7.91 4.25
C GLU A 30 -7.57 6.76 3.40
N TYR A 31 -6.68 5.86 2.95
CA TYR A 31 -7.02 4.68 2.18
C TYR A 31 -7.97 3.76 2.94
N ARG A 32 -7.72 3.54 4.24
CA ARG A 32 -8.64 2.80 5.11
C ARG A 32 -10.03 3.45 5.18
N ASN A 33 -10.11 4.77 5.29
CA ASN A 33 -11.39 5.47 5.38
C ASN A 33 -12.18 5.36 4.06
N ARG A 34 -11.52 5.48 2.91
CA ARG A 34 -12.14 5.27 1.60
C ARG A 34 -12.67 3.85 1.45
N LEU A 35 -11.84 2.86 1.78
CA LEU A 35 -12.23 1.46 1.68
C LEU A 35 -13.39 1.12 2.63
N LYS A 36 -13.45 1.72 3.83
CA LYS A 36 -14.63 1.64 4.71
C LYS A 36 -15.88 2.28 4.08
N SER A 37 -15.72 3.41 3.39
CA SER A 37 -16.81 4.10 2.70
C SER A 37 -17.36 3.28 1.53
N GLU A 38 -16.55 2.43 0.90
CA GLU A 38 -16.97 1.48 -0.13
C GLU A 38 -17.74 0.27 0.42
N GLY A 39 -17.92 0.17 1.74
CA GLY A 39 -18.74 -0.85 2.39
C GLY A 39 -17.95 -1.98 3.05
N PHE A 40 -16.61 -1.94 3.01
CA PHE A 40 -15.78 -2.93 3.69
C PHE A 40 -15.69 -2.63 5.20
N LYS A 41 -16.62 -3.17 5.99
CA LYS A 41 -16.73 -2.87 7.44
C LYS A 41 -15.72 -3.60 8.33
N SER A 42 -15.17 -4.73 7.87
CA SER A 42 -14.28 -5.61 8.66
C SER A 42 -12.86 -5.68 8.10
N ILE A 43 -12.21 -4.53 7.92
CA ILE A 43 -10.81 -4.48 7.52
C ILE A 43 -9.92 -4.28 8.73
N ASP A 44 -8.89 -5.10 8.84
CA ASP A 44 -7.86 -4.97 9.85
C ASP A 44 -7.31 -3.53 9.85
N SER A 45 -7.15 -2.95 11.04
CA SER A 45 -6.74 -1.56 11.15
C SER A 45 -5.32 -1.27 10.64
N ARG A 46 -4.50 -2.31 10.49
CA ARG A 46 -3.07 -2.25 10.22
C ARG A 46 -2.71 -2.70 8.81
N THR A 47 -3.60 -3.41 8.12
CA THR A 47 -3.38 -3.90 6.76
C THR A 47 -4.55 -3.61 5.82
N LEU A 48 -4.23 -3.31 4.56
CA LEU A 48 -5.20 -3.07 3.49
C LEU A 48 -4.97 -4.06 2.33
N PRO A 49 -5.99 -4.43 1.55
CA PRO A 49 -5.83 -5.29 0.38
C PRO A 49 -4.81 -4.71 -0.61
N LYS A 50 -3.84 -5.53 -1.04
CA LYS A 50 -2.74 -5.10 -1.91
C LYS A 50 -3.26 -4.52 -3.23
N ASP A 51 -4.10 -5.27 -3.92
CA ASP A 51 -4.57 -4.91 -5.26
C ASP A 51 -5.33 -3.58 -5.25
N TRP A 52 -6.23 -3.41 -4.28
CA TRP A 52 -6.96 -2.16 -4.10
C TRP A 52 -6.01 -0.99 -3.80
N VAL A 53 -4.99 -1.18 -2.96
CA VAL A 53 -4.01 -0.11 -2.69
C VAL A 53 -3.21 0.24 -3.95
N LEU A 54 -2.80 -0.74 -4.77
CA LEU A 54 -2.12 -0.49 -6.04
C LEU A 54 -3.00 0.33 -6.99
N GLU A 55 -4.30 0.02 -7.07
CA GLU A 55 -5.26 0.82 -7.84
C GLU A 55 -5.38 2.26 -7.31
N GLN A 56 -5.47 2.45 -5.99
CA GLN A 56 -5.48 3.80 -5.42
C GLN A 56 -4.18 4.54 -5.69
N LEU A 57 -3.01 3.90 -5.61
CA LEU A 57 -1.74 4.53 -5.93
C LEU A 57 -1.68 4.98 -7.40
N LYS A 58 -2.19 4.16 -8.32
CA LYS A 58 -2.29 4.52 -9.74
C LYS A 58 -3.14 5.78 -9.92
N ASN A 59 -4.28 5.85 -9.23
CA ASN A 59 -5.24 6.95 -9.35
C ASN A 59 -4.80 8.23 -8.61
N ASP A 60 -4.25 8.13 -7.40
CA ASP A 60 -3.92 9.28 -6.57
C ASP A 60 -2.58 9.94 -6.94
N PHE A 61 -1.61 9.15 -7.41
CA PHE A 61 -0.26 9.62 -7.74
C PHE A 61 0.01 9.67 -9.25
N ASN A 62 -0.95 9.30 -10.09
CA ASN A 62 -0.79 9.20 -11.54
C ASN A 62 0.43 8.33 -11.95
N PHE A 63 0.74 7.31 -11.16
CA PHE A 63 1.81 6.38 -11.52
C PHE A 63 1.47 5.68 -12.85
N SER A 64 2.49 5.55 -13.69
CA SER A 64 2.39 4.75 -14.91
C SER A 64 2.22 3.26 -14.58
N GLU A 65 1.74 2.48 -15.55
CA GLU A 65 1.57 1.03 -15.37
C GLU A 65 2.89 0.34 -15.03
N ASN A 66 3.99 0.81 -15.62
CA ASN A 66 5.33 0.33 -15.32
C ASN A 66 5.74 0.65 -13.86
N GLU A 67 5.43 1.85 -13.35
CA GLU A 67 5.72 2.18 -11.94
C GLU A 67 4.92 1.32 -10.97
N ILE A 68 3.63 1.08 -11.26
CA ILE A 68 2.80 0.18 -10.46
C ILE A 68 3.32 -1.26 -10.50
N GLU A 69 3.79 -1.73 -11.66
CA GLU A 69 4.41 -3.05 -11.79
C GLU A 69 5.70 -3.15 -10.97
N GLN A 70 6.57 -2.14 -11.02
CA GLN A 70 7.78 -2.07 -10.19
C GLN A 70 7.45 -2.09 -8.69
N ILE A 71 6.43 -1.35 -8.26
CA ILE A 71 5.94 -1.37 -6.87
C ILE A 71 5.46 -2.77 -6.49
N ASN A 72 4.65 -3.42 -7.34
CA ASN A 72 4.16 -4.76 -7.08
C ASN A 72 5.30 -5.79 -6.97
N MET A 73 6.28 -5.77 -7.88
CA MET A 73 7.45 -6.65 -7.82
C MET A 73 8.28 -6.44 -6.54
N ARG A 74 8.43 -5.19 -6.08
CA ARG A 74 9.12 -4.88 -4.82
C ARG A 74 8.34 -5.42 -3.61
N LEU A 75 7.01 -5.29 -3.59
CA LEU A 75 6.16 -5.87 -2.56
C LEU A 75 6.28 -7.40 -2.50
N GLU A 76 6.25 -8.09 -3.65
CA GLU A 76 6.41 -9.55 -3.71
C GLU A 76 7.80 -10.00 -3.25
N SER A 77 8.83 -9.21 -3.52
CA SER A 77 10.20 -9.46 -3.04
C SER A 77 10.32 -9.32 -1.52
N LEU A 78 9.60 -8.37 -0.92
CA LEU A 78 9.55 -8.22 0.55
C LEU A 78 8.87 -9.41 1.22
N GLU A 79 7.86 -10.00 0.60
CA GLU A 79 7.24 -11.25 1.10
C GLU A 79 8.24 -12.41 1.13
N LYS A 80 9.04 -12.56 0.07
CA LYS A 80 9.99 -13.67 -0.06
C LYS A 80 11.13 -13.61 0.96
N ASN A 81 11.54 -12.41 1.38
CA ASN A 81 12.59 -12.21 2.39
C ASN A 81 12.09 -12.33 3.84
N SER A 82 10.77 -12.43 4.06
CA SER A 82 10.17 -12.66 5.38
C SER A 82 9.94 -14.16 5.69
N LYS A 83 10.43 -15.06 4.83
CA LYS A 83 10.44 -16.52 5.02
C LYS A 83 11.83 -17.00 5.39
#